data_AF-A0A0R3WNZ1-F1
#
_entry.id   AF-A0A0R3WNZ1-F1
#
_cell.length_a   1.000
_cell.length_b   1.000
_cell.length_c   1.000
_cell.angle_alpha   90.00
_cell.angle_beta   90.00
_cell.angle_gamma   90.00
#
_symmetry.space_group_name_H-M   'P 1'
#
loop_
_entity.id
_entity.type
_entity.pdbx_description
1 polymer ?
#
loop_
_entity_poly.entity_id
_entity_poly.type
_entity_poly.pdbx_seq_one_letter_code
_entity_poly.pdbx_strand_id
1 'polypeptide(L)'
;DKVELVTVNAGEECKWVNAKDFEANLTTFQSWDWIYGSSPKFSIPMETDSGTQICLECEKGRIRKIEQGGILVTPTPLLQRISSAITGKPVVNPWISRLNEALTGKPLTFEAIHTALLEFEMSNNIGSETNDFANPFDTCSQIIDRLRAMATCF
;
A
#
# COMPACT_ATOMS: atom_id res chain seq x y z
N ASP A 1 1.10 -37.14 32.96
CA ASP A 1 -0.29 -37.09 32.44
C ASP A 1 -0.56 -38.26 31.51
N LYS A 2 -1.47 -39.16 31.91
CA LYS A 2 -1.95 -40.25 31.04
C LYS A 2 -3.14 -39.71 30.25
N VAL A 3 -2.96 -39.54 28.94
CA VAL A 3 -4.06 -39.19 28.03
C VAL A 3 -4.92 -40.45 27.89
N GLU A 4 -6.17 -40.37 28.37
CA GLU A 4 -7.13 -41.47 28.25
C GLU A 4 -7.68 -41.49 26.82
N LEU A 5 -7.39 -42.57 26.10
CA LEU A 5 -7.88 -42.78 24.73
C LEU A 5 -9.33 -43.27 24.81
N VAL A 6 -10.26 -42.37 24.51
CA VAL A 6 -11.68 -42.71 24.39
C VAL A 6 -12.00 -43.04 22.95
N THR A 7 -12.37 -44.29 22.68
CA THR A 7 -12.94 -44.72 21.39
C THR A 7 -14.39 -44.25 21.30
N VAL A 8 -14.65 -43.29 20.42
CA VAL A 8 -16.00 -42.80 20.12
C VAL A 8 -16.59 -43.61 18.98
N ASN A 9 -17.81 -44.12 19.15
CA ASN A 9 -18.52 -44.85 18.11
C ASN A 9 -19.04 -43.88 17.04
N ALA A 10 -19.13 -44.35 15.79
CA ALA A 10 -19.68 -43.57 14.69
C ALA A 10 -21.13 -43.15 14.99
N GLY A 11 -21.43 -41.86 14.91
CA GLY A 11 -22.72 -41.26 15.25
C GLY A 11 -22.86 -40.74 16.70
N GLU A 12 -21.86 -40.96 17.57
CA GLU A 12 -21.82 -40.40 18.93
C GLU A 12 -20.88 -39.20 19.08
N GLU A 13 -20.23 -38.75 18.00
CA GLU A 13 -19.21 -37.70 18.01
C GLU A 13 -19.74 -36.39 18.61
N CYS A 14 -21.01 -36.08 18.35
CA CYS A 14 -21.69 -34.89 18.86
C CYS A 14 -21.93 -34.89 20.39
N LYS A 15 -21.74 -36.02 21.10
CA LYS A 15 -21.76 -36.06 22.58
C LYS A 15 -20.41 -35.71 23.21
N TRP A 16 -19.33 -35.82 22.43
CA TRP A 16 -17.94 -35.64 22.89
C TRP A 16 -17.33 -34.34 22.40
N VAL A 17 -17.95 -33.69 21.41
CA VAL A 17 -17.52 -32.41 20.87
C VAL A 17 -18.58 -31.35 21.17
N ASN A 18 -18.16 -30.21 21.72
CA ASN A 18 -19.06 -29.06 21.85
C ASN A 18 -19.48 -28.61 20.44
N ALA A 19 -20.75 -28.79 20.10
CA ALA A 19 -21.28 -28.50 18.77
C ALA A 19 -20.98 -27.06 18.32
N LYS A 20 -21.02 -26.10 19.25
CA LYS A 20 -20.75 -24.68 18.94
C LYS A 20 -19.28 -24.45 18.58
N ASP A 21 -18.36 -25.09 19.30
CA ASP A 21 -16.92 -24.98 19.04
C ASP A 21 -16.55 -25.76 17.79
N PHE A 22 -17.21 -26.90 17.54
CA PHE A 22 -17.04 -27.67 16.32
C PHE A 22 -17.49 -26.89 15.09
N GLU A 23 -18.69 -26.30 15.09
CA GLU A 23 -19.18 -25.48 13.97
C GLU A 23 -18.31 -24.24 13.76
N ALA A 24 -17.86 -23.58 14.83
CA ALA A 24 -16.95 -22.45 14.74
C ALA A 24 -15.62 -22.87 14.08
N ASN A 25 -15.02 -23.97 14.55
CA ASN A 25 -13.78 -24.51 13.98
C ASN A 25 -13.97 -24.97 12.54
N LEU A 26 -15.10 -25.61 12.21
CA LEU A 26 -15.41 -26.05 10.85
C LEU A 26 -15.52 -24.85 9.91
N THR A 27 -16.17 -23.78 10.36
CA THR A 27 -16.28 -22.51 9.62
C THR A 27 -14.90 -21.87 9.43
N THR A 28 -14.04 -21.91 10.44
CA THR A 28 -12.66 -21.44 10.34
C THR A 28 -11.85 -22.29 9.36
N PHE A 29 -11.93 -23.62 9.43
CA PHE A 29 -11.18 -24.52 8.55
C PHE A 29 -11.63 -24.47 7.09
N GLN A 30 -12.90 -24.15 6.86
CA GLN A 30 -13.45 -23.92 5.51
C GLN A 30 -13.22 -22.49 5.01
N SER A 31 -12.74 -21.58 5.86
CA SER A 31 -12.51 -20.19 5.46
C SER A 31 -11.34 -20.09 4.49
N TRP A 32 -11.49 -19.24 3.47
CA TRP A 32 -10.43 -18.94 2.50
C TRP A 32 -9.15 -18.42 3.16
N ASP A 33 -9.28 -17.61 4.21
CA ASP A 33 -8.15 -17.07 4.97
C ASP A 33 -7.37 -18.16 5.72
N TRP A 34 -8.04 -19.22 6.18
CA TRP A 34 -7.37 -20.38 6.78
C TRP A 34 -6.68 -21.26 5.74
N ILE A 35 -7.36 -21.53 4.62
CA ILE A 35 -6.87 -22.44 3.59
C ILE A 35 -5.67 -21.84 2.84
N TYR A 36 -5.73 -20.54 2.52
CA TYR A 36 -4.75 -19.87 1.66
C TYR A 36 -3.96 -18.76 2.35
N GLY A 37 -4.30 -18.43 3.60
CA GLY A 37 -3.71 -17.32 4.32
C GLY A 37 -4.29 -15.97 3.91
N SER A 38 -3.95 -14.93 4.67
CA SER A 38 -4.27 -13.56 4.29
C SER A 38 -3.50 -13.15 3.03
N SER A 39 -4.12 -12.33 2.18
CA SER A 39 -3.45 -11.78 1.00
C SER A 39 -2.15 -11.08 1.38
N PRO A 40 -1.06 -11.26 0.61
CA PRO A 40 0.23 -10.70 0.95
C PRO A 40 0.17 -9.17 1.01
N LYS A 41 0.72 -8.64 2.10
CA LYS A 41 1.05 -7.23 2.29
C LYS A 41 2.55 -7.10 2.18
N PHE A 42 3.01 -6.27 1.26
CA PHE A 42 4.43 -6.03 1.08
C PHE A 42 4.66 -4.58 0.66
N SER A 43 5.89 -4.12 0.85
CA SER A 43 6.31 -2.79 0.46
C SER A 43 7.50 -2.86 -0.49
N ILE A 44 7.50 -2.00 -1.50
CA ILE A 44 8.60 -1.87 -2.45
C ILE A 44 9.30 -0.54 -2.17
N PRO A 45 10.49 -0.56 -1.55
CA PRO A 45 11.30 0.63 -1.40
C PRO A 45 11.92 1.01 -2.75
N MET A 46 11.92 2.30 -3.05
CA MET A 46 12.52 2.94 -4.20
C MET A 46 13.29 4.17 -3.71
N GLU A 47 14.33 4.54 -4.43
CA GLU A 47 15.11 5.74 -4.14
C GLU A 47 15.24 6.56 -5.42
N THR A 48 14.99 7.87 -5.30
CA THR A 48 15.25 8.82 -6.39
C THR A 48 16.73 9.18 -6.41
N ASP A 49 17.20 9.74 -7.52
CA ASP A 49 18.59 10.17 -7.64
C ASP A 49 18.90 11.36 -6.71
N SER A 50 17.87 12.07 -6.24
CA SER A 50 17.96 13.08 -5.18
C SER A 50 18.08 12.51 -3.75
N GLY A 51 18.13 11.18 -3.58
CA GLY A 51 18.19 10.52 -2.27
C GLY A 51 16.85 10.50 -1.52
N THR A 52 15.74 10.78 -2.22
CA THR A 52 14.41 10.67 -1.62
C THR A 52 13.99 9.21 -1.61
N GLN A 53 13.69 8.68 -0.43
CA GLN A 53 13.17 7.32 -0.31
C GLN A 53 11.65 7.33 -0.50
N ILE A 54 11.15 6.36 -1.26
CA ILE A 54 9.73 6.21 -1.56
C ILE A 54 9.38 4.75 -1.32
N CYS A 55 8.28 4.51 -0.64
CA CYS A 55 7.83 3.18 -0.28
C CYS A 55 6.44 2.97 -0.88
N LEU A 56 6.34 2.06 -1.85
CA LEU A 56 5.05 1.66 -2.41
C LEU A 56 4.49 0.51 -1.56
N GLU A 57 3.41 0.75 -0.83
CA GLU A 57 2.68 -0.28 -0.12
C GLU A 57 1.68 -0.98 -1.04
N CYS A 58 1.72 -2.31 -1.03
CA CYS A 58 0.91 -3.17 -1.86
C CYS A 58 0.14 -4.17 -1.01
N GLU A 59 -1.12 -4.38 -1.36
CA GLU A 59 -1.98 -5.38 -0.72
C GLU A 59 -2.89 -6.04 -1.75
N LYS A 60 -2.97 -7.37 -1.74
CA LYS A 60 -3.79 -8.16 -2.69
C LYS A 60 -3.50 -7.86 -4.17
N GLY A 61 -2.22 -7.61 -4.51
CA GLY A 61 -1.81 -7.27 -5.87
C GLY A 61 -2.26 -5.88 -6.34
N ARG A 62 -2.65 -5.00 -5.41
CA ARG A 62 -3.07 -3.62 -5.68
C ARG A 62 -2.25 -2.63 -4.88
N ILE A 63 -2.11 -1.43 -5.41
CA ILE A 63 -1.45 -0.31 -4.73
C ILE A 63 -2.36 0.17 -3.59
N ARG A 64 -1.82 0.20 -2.38
CA ARG A 64 -2.53 0.69 -1.18
C ARG A 64 -2.24 2.16 -0.92
N LYS A 65 -0.96 2.54 -0.95
CA LYS A 65 -0.47 3.92 -0.82
C LYS A 65 1.02 3.98 -1.18
N ILE A 66 1.48 5.18 -1.42
CA ILE A 66 2.87 5.59 -1.57
C ILE A 66 3.22 6.45 -0.37
N GLU A 67 4.24 6.04 0.36
CA GLU A 67 4.82 6.82 1.44
C GLU A 67 6.16 7.39 1.01
N GLN A 68 6.38 8.66 1.29
CA GLN A 68 7.70 9.27 1.13
C GLN A 68 8.46 9.10 2.45
N GLY A 69 9.53 8.30 2.41
CA GLY A 69 10.45 8.09 3.52
C GLY A 69 11.65 9.03 3.41
N GLY A 70 12.17 9.45 4.56
CA GLY A 70 13.35 10.32 4.60
C GLY A 70 13.00 11.81 4.64
N ILE A 71 13.89 12.56 5.29
CA ILE A 71 13.76 14.01 5.43
C ILE A 71 14.10 14.61 4.08
N LEU A 72 13.08 14.94 3.29
CA LEU A 72 13.26 15.88 2.19
C LEU A 72 13.69 17.20 2.84
N VAL A 73 14.96 17.58 2.66
CA VAL A 73 15.45 18.91 3.05
C VAL A 73 14.96 19.92 2.01
N THR A 74 13.64 19.97 1.81
CA THR A 74 13.02 21.16 1.24
C THR A 74 12.86 22.18 2.35
N PRO A 75 13.04 23.48 2.08
CA PRO A 75 12.81 24.52 3.06
C PRO A 75 11.29 24.55 3.34
N THR A 76 10.83 23.70 4.24
CA THR A 76 9.45 23.74 4.70
C THR A 76 9.24 25.11 5.35
N PRO A 77 8.29 25.93 4.86
CA PRO A 77 8.01 27.23 5.42
C PRO A 77 7.80 27.13 6.92
N LEU A 78 8.34 28.09 7.68
CA LEU A 78 8.34 28.07 9.14
C LEU A 78 6.92 27.84 9.72
N LEU A 79 5.90 28.43 9.09
CA LEU A 79 4.49 28.25 9.46
C LEU A 79 4.00 26.81 9.32
N GLN A 80 4.47 26.09 8.30
CA GLN A 80 4.10 24.68 8.07
C GLN A 80 4.78 23.76 9.08
N ARG A 81 6.01 24.10 9.50
CA ARG A 81 6.73 23.44 10.60
C ARG A 81 6.05 23.68 11.95
N ILE A 82 5.59 24.91 12.21
CA ILE A 82 4.86 25.25 13.43
C ILE A 82 3.50 24.56 13.45
N SER A 83 2.75 24.58 12.35
CA SER A 83 1.45 23.93 12.22
C SER A 83 1.54 22.41 12.43
N SER A 84 2.52 21.74 11.82
CA SER A 84 2.76 20.30 12.03
C SER A 84 3.18 19.98 13.47
N ALA A 85 4.03 20.80 14.10
CA ALA A 85 4.42 20.64 15.50
C ALA A 85 3.22 20.79 16.46
N ILE A 86 2.29 21.71 16.16
CA ILE A 86 1.08 21.93 16.97
C ILE A 86 0.05 20.80 16.75
N THR A 87 -0.08 20.32 15.51
CA THR A 87 -1.13 19.34 15.15
C THR A 87 -0.68 17.89 15.26
N GLY A 88 0.61 17.63 15.45
CA GLY A 88 1.20 16.29 15.50
C GLY A 88 1.13 15.53 14.17
N LYS A 89 0.74 16.18 13.06
CA LYS A 89 0.61 15.55 11.75
C LYS A 89 1.84 15.85 10.89
N PRO A 90 2.42 14.83 10.22
CA PRO A 90 3.54 15.07 9.31
C PRO A 90 3.09 15.99 8.18
N VAL A 91 4.01 16.84 7.70
CA VAL A 91 3.76 17.68 6.53
C VAL A 91 3.67 16.77 5.31
N VAL A 92 2.44 16.44 4.91
CA VAL A 92 2.20 15.63 3.71
C VAL A 92 2.34 16.54 2.49
N ASN A 93 3.22 16.17 1.57
CA ASN A 93 3.36 16.87 0.29
C ASN A 93 2.03 16.76 -0.50
N PRO A 94 1.35 17.88 -0.81
CA PRO A 94 0.07 17.86 -1.53
C PRO A 94 0.12 17.13 -2.87
N TRP A 95 1.28 17.14 -3.54
CA TRP A 95 1.49 16.41 -4.78
C TRP A 95 1.46 14.89 -4.57
N ILE A 96 2.11 14.40 -3.51
CA ILE A 96 2.11 12.97 -3.13
C ILE A 96 0.71 12.53 -2.73
N SER A 97 -0.07 13.38 -2.06
CA SER A 97 -1.48 13.09 -1.74
C SER A 97 -2.31 12.86 -3.01
N ARG A 98 -2.18 13.73 -4.03
CA ARG A 98 -2.89 13.58 -5.30
C ARG A 98 -2.41 12.35 -6.08
N LEU A 99 -1.11 12.07 -6.06
CA LEU A 99 -0.56 10.87 -6.69
C LEU A 99 -1.11 9.59 -6.02
N ASN A 100 -1.21 9.61 -4.68
CA ASN A 100 -1.86 8.54 -3.92
C ASN A 100 -3.31 8.35 -4.32
N GLU A 101 -4.08 9.43 -4.43
CA GLU A 101 -5.47 9.35 -4.89
C GLU A 101 -5.60 8.71 -6.29
N ALA A 102 -4.68 9.02 -7.21
CA ALA A 102 -4.70 8.47 -8.56
C ALA A 102 -4.33 6.97 -8.63
N LEU A 103 -3.41 6.52 -7.77
CA LEU A 103 -2.85 5.17 -7.81
C LEU A 103 -3.51 4.17 -6.85
N THR A 104 -4.17 4.65 -5.79
CA THR A 104 -4.79 3.77 -4.79
C THR A 104 -5.83 2.85 -5.43
N GLY A 105 -5.73 1.56 -5.14
CA GLY A 105 -6.63 0.51 -5.63
C GLY A 105 -6.30 0.01 -7.05
N LYS A 106 -5.38 0.65 -7.78
CA LYS A 106 -4.95 0.18 -9.10
C LYS A 106 -4.19 -1.15 -8.99
N PRO A 107 -4.38 -2.08 -9.93
CA PRO A 107 -3.62 -3.33 -9.93
C PRO A 107 -2.15 -3.07 -10.24
N LEU A 108 -1.27 -3.93 -9.72
CA LEU A 108 0.17 -3.92 -9.98
C LEU A 108 0.47 -4.52 -11.37
N THR A 109 0.05 -3.81 -12.42
CA THR A 109 0.37 -4.16 -13.81
C THR A 109 0.93 -2.93 -14.52
N PHE A 110 1.83 -3.14 -15.47
CA PHE A 110 2.41 -2.06 -16.26
C PHE A 110 1.33 -1.14 -16.86
N GLU A 111 0.35 -1.72 -17.55
CA GLU A 111 -0.72 -0.98 -18.22
C GLU A 111 -1.52 -0.10 -17.26
N ALA A 112 -1.93 -0.64 -16.11
CA ALA A 112 -2.77 0.10 -15.17
C ALA A 112 -2.01 1.23 -14.47
N ILE A 113 -0.75 0.98 -14.08
CA ILE A 113 0.10 1.99 -13.45
C ILE A 113 0.47 3.07 -14.47
N HIS A 114 0.90 2.67 -15.67
CA HIS A 114 1.29 3.60 -16.72
C HIS A 114 0.14 4.51 -17.14
N THR A 115 -1.06 3.95 -17.33
CA THR A 115 -2.27 4.72 -17.69
C THR A 115 -2.63 5.70 -16.58
N ALA A 116 -2.62 5.26 -15.31
CA ALA A 116 -2.92 6.15 -14.18
C ALA A 116 -1.90 7.29 -14.03
N LEU A 117 -0.61 7.02 -14.27
CA LEU A 117 0.44 8.04 -14.25
C LEU A 117 0.29 9.04 -15.41
N LEU A 118 -0.06 8.57 -16.62
CA LEU A 118 -0.35 9.44 -17.75
C LEU A 118 -1.55 10.36 -17.47
N GLU A 119 -2.65 9.82 -16.95
CA GLU A 119 -3.85 10.59 -16.56
C GLU A 119 -3.51 11.65 -15.51
N PHE A 120 -2.67 11.31 -14.54
CA PHE A 120 -2.21 12.22 -13.50
C PHE A 120 -1.35 13.36 -14.06
N GLU A 121 -0.39 13.07 -14.94
CA GLU A 121 0.43 14.07 -15.62
C GLU A 121 -0.42 15.01 -16.48
N MET A 122 -1.36 14.47 -17.26
CA MET A 122 -2.29 15.26 -18.07
C MET A 122 -3.14 16.20 -17.19
N SER A 123 -3.62 15.71 -16.04
CA SER A 123 -4.47 16.48 -15.13
C SER A 123 -3.72 17.59 -14.40
N ASN A 124 -2.42 17.42 -14.13
CA ASN A 124 -1.60 18.45 -13.49
C ASN A 124 -1.09 19.52 -14.47
N ASN A 125 -0.95 19.21 -15.75
CA ASN A 125 -0.53 20.17 -16.78
C ASN A 125 -1.60 21.21 -17.15
N ILE A 126 -2.87 20.99 -16.79
CA ILE A 126 -3.99 21.89 -17.15
C ILE A 126 -4.09 23.12 -16.20
N GLY A 127 -3.34 23.16 -15.10
CA GLY A 127 -3.54 24.16 -14.03
C GLY A 127 -2.35 25.03 -13.63
N SER A 128 -1.21 25.01 -14.33
CA SER A 128 0.00 25.75 -13.92
C SER A 128 0.46 26.74 -15.00
N GLU A 129 0.04 28.01 -14.87
CA GLU A 129 0.68 29.17 -15.51
C GLU A 129 1.99 29.58 -14.79
N THR A 130 2.78 28.62 -14.33
CA THR A 130 4.17 28.88 -13.94
C THR A 130 5.06 27.99 -14.76
N ASN A 131 5.68 28.62 -15.75
CA ASN A 131 6.78 28.08 -16.55
C ASN A 131 7.82 27.40 -15.68
N ASP A 132 7.75 26.07 -15.59
CA ASP A 132 8.89 25.18 -15.46
C ASP A 132 8.51 23.87 -16.15
N PHE A 133 8.58 23.92 -17.48
CA PHE A 133 8.57 22.72 -18.30
C PHE A 133 9.63 21.74 -17.78
N ALA A 134 9.18 20.56 -17.35
CA ALA A 134 9.90 19.30 -17.43
C ALA A 134 11.40 19.38 -17.11
N ASN A 135 11.76 19.74 -15.87
CA ASN A 135 13.08 19.38 -15.38
C ASN A 135 13.07 17.86 -15.11
N PRO A 136 13.78 17.02 -15.88
CA PRO A 136 13.84 15.58 -15.62
C PRO A 136 14.51 15.27 -14.27
N PHE A 137 15.22 16.25 -13.70
CA PHE A 137 15.80 16.18 -12.37
C PHE A 137 14.88 16.71 -11.27
N ASP A 138 13.66 17.18 -11.58
CA ASP A 138 12.70 17.46 -10.54
C ASP A 138 12.36 16.18 -9.79
N THR A 139 12.21 16.29 -8.47
CA THR A 139 11.97 15.14 -7.62
C THR A 139 10.71 14.42 -8.07
N CYS A 140 9.64 15.15 -8.42
CA CYS A 140 8.37 14.57 -8.86
C CYS A 140 8.49 13.73 -10.15
N SER A 141 9.24 14.22 -11.13
CA SER A 141 9.51 13.49 -12.38
C SER A 141 10.29 12.20 -12.12
N GLN A 142 11.30 12.26 -11.26
CA GLN A 142 12.06 11.06 -10.86
C GLN A 142 11.17 10.03 -10.15
N ILE A 143 10.18 10.46 -9.33
CA ILE A 143 9.20 9.54 -8.71
C ILE A 143 8.39 8.81 -9.79
N ILE A 144 7.87 9.55 -10.77
CA ILE A 144 7.06 8.97 -11.85
C ILE A 144 7.88 7.98 -12.67
N ASP A 145 9.12 8.33 -13.01
CA ASP A 145 10.00 7.45 -13.78
C ASP A 145 10.38 6.18 -13.00
N ARG A 146 10.63 6.28 -11.70
CA ARG A 146 10.87 5.11 -10.83
C ARG A 146 9.63 4.22 -10.75
N LEU A 147 8.43 4.78 -10.65
CA LEU A 147 7.18 4.02 -10.66
C LEU A 147 6.94 3.32 -12.00
N ARG A 148 7.21 4.00 -13.13
CA ARG A 148 7.11 3.40 -14.46
C ARG A 148 8.12 2.26 -14.64
N ALA A 149 9.38 2.49 -14.27
CA ALA A 149 10.42 1.47 -14.34
C ALA A 149 10.06 0.25 -13.49
N MET A 150 9.61 0.47 -12.25
CA MET A 150 9.15 -0.60 -11.37
C MET A 150 7.98 -1.38 -11.99
N ALA A 151 7.03 -0.68 -12.62
CA ALA A 151 5.89 -1.33 -13.27
C ALA A 151 6.29 -2.23 -14.45
N THR A 152 7.47 -2.05 -15.07
CA THR A 152 7.99 -2.97 -16.11
C THR A 152 8.48 -4.32 -15.56
N CYS A 153 8.67 -4.44 -14.25
CA CYS A 153 9.09 -5.68 -13.60
C CYS A 153 7.92 -6.64 -13.31
N PHE A 154 6.69 -6.26 -13.65
CA PHE A 154 5.46 -7.04 -13.45
C PHE A 154 4.80 -7.35 -14.80
#